data_AF-A0A4R8LRN8-F1
#
_entry.id   AF-A0A4R8LRN8-F1
#
_cell.length_a   1.000
_cell.length_b   1.000
_cell.length_c   1.000
_cell.angle_alpha   90.00
_cell.angle_beta   90.00
_cell.angle_gamma   90.00
#
_symmetry.space_group_name_H-M   'P 1'
#
loop_
_entity.id
_entity.type
_entity.pdbx_description
1 polymer ?
#
loop_
_entity_poly.entity_id
_entity_poly.type
_entity_poly.pdbx_seq_one_letter_code
_entity_poly.pdbx_strand_id
1 'polypeptide(L)'
;MMALSKAGVLKADPVSVTGWLGRRYPGHQYTPTDEGKKYITPEGTICYGKARLVKILSWDPVVNVAGTSFTKVYFTYRIDGLPEWALRPDVQATFPNLASAVQGQEHARMAMPMALADGHWQRE
;
A
#
# COMPACT_ATOMS: atom_id res chain seq x y z
N MET A 1 -9.77 10.95 1.13
CA MET A 1 -10.63 10.46 2.25
C MET A 1 -12.10 10.33 1.86
N MET A 2 -12.73 11.30 1.18
CA MET A 2 -14.12 11.16 0.73
C MET A 2 -14.40 9.92 -0.10
N ALA A 3 -13.50 9.53 -1.02
CA ALA A 3 -13.67 8.31 -1.82
C ALA A 3 -13.76 7.04 -0.95
N LEU A 4 -12.93 6.93 0.09
CA LEU A 4 -13.01 5.84 1.07
C LEU A 4 -14.29 5.91 1.91
N SER A 5 -14.81 7.11 2.16
CA SER A 5 -16.10 7.26 2.84
C SER A 5 -17.27 6.80 1.97
N LYS A 6 -17.29 7.20 0.70
CA LYS A 6 -18.26 6.71 -0.29
C LYS A 6 -18.16 5.20 -0.51
N ALA A 7 -16.97 4.64 -0.33
CA ALA A 7 -16.74 3.20 -0.40
C ALA A 7 -17.06 2.45 0.91
N GLY A 8 -17.58 3.13 1.94
CA GLY A 8 -17.97 2.50 3.21
C GLY A 8 -16.80 2.12 4.13
N VAL A 9 -15.56 2.46 3.77
CA VAL A 9 -14.35 2.22 4.58
C VAL A 9 -14.24 3.25 5.71
N LEU A 10 -14.67 4.48 5.45
CA LEU A 10 -14.65 5.57 6.43
C LEU A 10 -16.05 6.14 6.67
N LYS A 11 -16.33 6.51 7.90
CA LYS A 11 -17.42 7.42 8.23
C LYS A 11 -16.89 8.85 8.23
N ALA A 12 -17.64 9.77 7.62
CA ALA A 12 -17.33 11.19 7.61
C ALA A 12 -18.36 11.94 8.46
N ASP A 13 -17.95 12.38 9.66
CA ASP A 13 -18.79 13.17 10.55
C ASP A 13 -18.47 14.67 10.35
N PRO A 14 -19.47 15.54 10.15
CA PRO A 14 -19.23 16.98 10.00
C PRO A 14 -18.71 17.56 11.32
N VAL A 15 -17.64 18.34 11.23
CA VAL A 15 -17.02 19.00 12.39
C VAL A 15 -16.66 20.44 12.05
N SER A 16 -16.58 21.28 13.08
CA SER A 16 -16.05 22.63 12.95
C SER A 16 -14.57 22.62 13.33
N VAL A 17 -13.70 22.85 12.36
CA VAL A 17 -12.24 22.91 12.58
C VAL A 17 -11.84 24.34 12.91
N THR A 18 -11.12 24.54 14.02
CA THR A 18 -10.57 25.84 14.39
C THR A 18 -9.24 26.05 13.66
N GLY A 19 -9.20 27.03 12.76
CA GLY A 19 -7.95 27.45 12.11
C GLY A 19 -7.07 28.28 13.05
N TRP A 20 -5.85 28.57 12.60
CA TRP A 20 -4.85 29.34 13.37
C TRP A 20 -5.42 30.65 13.94
N LEU A 21 -6.15 31.42 13.13
CA LEU A 21 -6.72 32.71 13.54
C LEU A 21 -7.98 32.60 14.43
N GLY A 22 -8.26 31.43 15.03
CA GLY A 22 -9.45 31.18 15.84
C GLY A 22 -10.76 31.11 15.03
N ARG A 23 -10.68 31.29 13.70
CA ARG A 23 -11.84 31.15 12.79
C ARG A 23 -12.24 29.69 12.66
N ARG A 24 -13.54 29.44 12.67
CA ARG A 24 -14.13 28.12 12.48
C ARG A 24 -14.43 27.86 11.02
N TYR A 25 -14.03 26.70 10.53
CA TYR A 25 -14.26 26.25 9.15
C TYR A 25 -15.03 24.93 9.16
N PRO A 26 -16.00 24.74 8.26
CA PRO A 26 -16.65 23.44 8.09
C PRO A 26 -15.61 22.43 7.61
N GLY A 27 -15.61 21.26 8.22
CA GLY A 27 -14.73 20.15 7.87
C GLY A 27 -15.39 18.81 8.17
N HIS A 28 -14.62 17.74 7.97
CA HIS A 28 -15.04 16.38 8.25
C HIS A 28 -14.00 15.67 9.11
N GLN A 29 -14.47 15.02 10.17
CA GLN A 29 -13.71 14.04 10.92
C GLN A 29 -13.97 12.68 10.29
N TYR A 30 -12.89 11.97 9.94
CA TYR A 30 -12.97 10.64 9.35
C TYR A 30 -12.64 9.59 10.39
N THR A 31 -13.52 8.61 10.55
CA THR A 31 -13.32 7.46 11.44
C THR A 31 -13.47 6.15 10.67
N PRO A 32 -12.64 5.12 10.92
CA PRO A 32 -12.85 3.80 10.32
C PRO A 32 -14.21 3.22 10.68
N THR A 33 -14.95 2.73 9.68
CA THR A 33 -16.14 1.90 9.92
C THR A 33 -15.70 0.53 10.46
N ASP A 34 -16.65 -0.31 10.90
CA ASP A 34 -16.32 -1.67 11.32
C ASP A 34 -15.70 -2.50 10.19
N GLU A 35 -16.12 -2.26 8.94
CA GLU A 35 -15.48 -2.81 7.76
C GLU A 35 -14.09 -2.19 7.54
N GLY A 36 -13.97 -0.87 7.67
CA GLY A 36 -12.71 -0.14 7.52
C GLY A 36 -11.61 -0.58 8.49
N LYS A 37 -11.97 -0.95 9.73
CA LYS A 37 -11.02 -1.47 10.73
C LYS A 37 -10.31 -2.76 10.30
N LYS A 38 -10.86 -3.51 9.33
CA LYS A 38 -10.19 -4.70 8.76
C LYS A 38 -8.98 -4.32 7.89
N TYR A 39 -8.97 -3.08 7.38
CA TYR A 39 -7.98 -2.59 6.42
C TYR A 39 -7.11 -1.47 7.01
N ILE A 40 -7.54 -0.82 8.09
CA ILE A 40 -6.87 0.34 8.65
C ILE A 40 -6.20 -0.03 9.97
N THR A 41 -4.89 0.13 10.05
CA THR A 41 -4.14 -0.08 11.30
C THR A 41 -4.43 1.04 12.31
N PRO A 42 -4.18 0.84 13.61
CA PRO A 42 -4.34 1.90 14.62
C PRO A 42 -3.56 3.19 14.31
N GLU A 43 -2.44 3.07 13.59
CA GLU A 43 -1.59 4.18 13.14
C GLU A 43 -2.15 4.89 11.89
N GLY A 44 -3.28 4.43 11.35
CA GLY A 44 -3.93 5.01 10.18
C GLY A 44 -3.39 4.50 8.84
N THR A 45 -2.58 3.43 8.83
CA THR A 45 -2.09 2.83 7.58
C THR A 45 -3.20 2.03 6.93
N ILE A 46 -3.43 2.25 5.63
CA ILE A 46 -4.46 1.56 4.85
C ILE A 46 -3.83 0.40 4.08
N CYS A 47 -4.23 -0.82 4.44
CA CYS A 47 -3.83 -2.08 3.82
C CYS A 47 -4.94 -2.58 2.90
N TYR A 48 -4.60 -2.85 1.64
CA TYR A 48 -5.55 -3.29 0.60
C TYR A 48 -5.26 -4.70 0.09
N GLY A 49 -4.49 -5.50 0.82
CA GLY A 49 -4.20 -6.89 0.48
C GLY A 49 -2.76 -7.29 0.79
N LYS A 50 -2.39 -8.50 0.35
CA LYS A 50 -1.04 -9.06 0.52
C LYS A 50 -0.39 -9.28 -0.84
N ALA A 51 0.78 -8.71 -1.05
CA ALA A 51 1.58 -9.00 -2.23
C ALA A 51 2.02 -10.48 -2.20
N ARG A 52 1.74 -11.21 -3.29
CA ARG A 52 2.23 -12.57 -3.52
C ARG A 52 3.15 -12.57 -4.74
N LEU A 53 4.29 -13.22 -4.61
CA LEU A 53 5.19 -13.51 -5.72
C LEU A 53 4.49 -14.38 -6.77
N VAL A 54 4.52 -13.96 -8.02
CA VAL A 54 3.98 -14.73 -9.16
C VAL A 54 5.13 -15.42 -9.88
N LYS A 55 6.11 -14.64 -10.35
CA LYS A 55 7.24 -15.17 -11.11
C LYS A 55 8.50 -14.35 -10.88
N ILE A 56 9.62 -15.04 -10.70
CA ILE A 56 10.95 -14.44 -10.76
C ILE A 56 11.33 -14.26 -12.24
N LEU A 57 11.75 -13.04 -12.60
CA LEU A 57 12.13 -12.65 -13.94
C LEU A 57 13.65 -12.76 -14.16
N SER A 58 14.43 -12.21 -13.23
CA SER A 58 15.90 -12.23 -13.30
C SER A 58 16.53 -11.84 -11.97
N TRP A 59 17.85 -11.99 -11.87
CA TRP A 59 18.66 -11.52 -10.73
C TRP A 59 19.81 -10.66 -11.26
N ASP A 60 20.20 -9.63 -10.51
CA ASP A 60 21.47 -8.93 -10.73
C ASP A 60 22.64 -9.82 -10.27
N PRO A 61 23.86 -9.62 -10.80
CA PRO A 61 25.06 -10.27 -10.28
C PRO A 61 25.25 -10.01 -8.77
N VAL A 62 25.83 -10.99 -8.08
CA VAL A 62 26.13 -10.86 -6.65
C VAL A 62 27.29 -9.89 -6.44
N VAL A 63 27.12 -8.95 -5.51
CA VAL A 63 28.17 -8.04 -5.06
C VAL A 63 28.51 -8.30 -3.60
N ASN A 64 29.79 -8.27 -3.23
CA ASN A 64 30.22 -8.45 -1.85
C ASN A 64 30.64 -7.10 -1.26
N VAL A 65 30.01 -6.70 -0.15
CA VAL A 65 30.30 -5.45 0.55
C VAL A 65 30.49 -5.76 2.03
N ALA A 66 31.66 -5.43 2.56
CA ALA A 66 32.01 -5.63 3.97
C ALA A 66 31.76 -7.06 4.50
N GLY A 67 31.96 -8.08 3.66
CA GLY A 67 31.74 -9.49 4.03
C GLY A 67 30.30 -10.00 3.84
N THR A 68 29.36 -9.14 3.45
CA THR A 68 27.98 -9.52 3.13
C THR A 68 27.78 -9.56 1.62
N SER A 69 27.15 -10.62 1.12
CA SER A 69 26.75 -10.73 -0.29
C SER A 69 25.38 -10.10 -0.50
N PHE A 70 25.25 -9.28 -1.55
CA PHE A 70 24.02 -8.62 -1.97
C PHE A 70 23.69 -8.95 -3.42
N THR A 71 22.40 -8.95 -3.75
CA THR A 71 21.90 -9.03 -5.12
C THR A 71 20.55 -8.30 -5.19
N LYS A 72 19.94 -8.27 -6.37
CA LYS A 72 18.60 -7.73 -6.57
C LYS A 72 17.80 -8.71 -7.41
N VAL A 73 16.65 -9.11 -6.90
CA VAL A 73 15.71 -9.97 -7.63
C VAL A 73 14.66 -9.12 -8.32
N TYR A 74 14.38 -9.45 -9.58
CA TYR A 74 13.26 -8.87 -10.34
C TYR A 74 12.15 -9.88 -10.47
N PHE A 75 10.91 -9.46 -10.24
CA PHE A 75 9.77 -10.36 -10.20
C PHE A 75 8.45 -9.68 -10.58
N THR A 76 7.44 -10.47 -10.91
CA THR A 76 6.04 -10.04 -10.98
C THR A 76 5.28 -10.50 -9.74
N TYR A 77 4.23 -9.77 -9.39
CA TYR A 77 3.43 -10.02 -8.20
C TYR A 77 1.95 -10.00 -8.52
N ARG A 78 1.14 -10.51 -7.61
CA ARG A 78 -0.30 -10.26 -7.54
C ARG A 78 -0.69 -9.86 -6.12
N ILE A 79 -1.89 -9.35 -5.93
CA ILE A 79 -2.41 -8.92 -4.63
C ILE A 79 -3.51 -9.89 -4.22
N ASP A 80 -3.22 -10.73 -3.23
CA ASP A 80 -4.23 -11.60 -2.63
C ASP A 80 -5.09 -10.79 -1.63
N GLY A 81 -6.40 -11.06 -1.61
CA GLY A 81 -7.32 -10.43 -0.66
C GLY A 81 -7.61 -8.96 -0.95
N LEU A 82 -7.52 -8.54 -2.22
CA LEU A 82 -7.85 -7.20 -2.65
C LEU A 82 -9.36 -6.93 -2.44
N PRO A 83 -9.74 -5.97 -1.58
CA PRO A 83 -11.14 -5.71 -1.29
C PRO A 83 -11.80 -4.92 -2.43
N GLU A 84 -13.10 -5.10 -2.62
CA GLU A 84 -13.85 -4.46 -3.71
C GLU A 84 -13.76 -2.93 -3.69
N TRP A 85 -13.66 -2.31 -2.51
CA TRP A 85 -13.51 -0.87 -2.38
C TRP A 85 -12.25 -0.35 -3.08
N ALA A 86 -11.17 -1.14 -3.11
CA ALA A 86 -9.90 -0.77 -3.74
C ALA A 86 -9.95 -0.84 -5.28
N LEU A 87 -10.94 -1.54 -5.83
CA LEU A 87 -11.19 -1.63 -7.27
C LEU A 87 -12.05 -0.48 -7.80
N ARG A 88 -12.66 0.31 -6.91
CA ARG A 88 -13.57 1.37 -7.33
C ARG A 88 -12.82 2.49 -8.10
N PRO A 89 -13.38 2.99 -9.23
CA PRO A 89 -12.74 4.04 -10.01
C PRO A 89 -12.47 5.33 -9.24
N ASP A 90 -13.39 5.75 -8.37
CA ASP A 90 -13.25 6.97 -7.55
C ASP A 90 -12.12 6.85 -6.51
N VAL A 91 -11.95 5.65 -5.94
CA VAL A 91 -10.84 5.33 -5.05
C VAL A 91 -9.52 5.32 -5.83
N GLN A 92 -9.44 4.61 -6.96
CA GLN A 92 -8.22 4.57 -7.77
C GLN A 92 -7.80 5.95 -8.30
N ALA A 93 -8.75 6.79 -8.71
CA ALA A 93 -8.48 8.17 -9.11
C ALA A 93 -7.93 9.03 -7.96
N THR A 94 -8.37 8.76 -6.72
CA THR A 94 -7.91 9.48 -5.52
C THR A 94 -6.54 8.97 -5.04
N PHE A 95 -6.22 7.69 -5.28
CA PHE A 95 -5.00 7.04 -4.81
C PHE A 95 -4.22 6.42 -5.99
N PRO A 96 -3.45 7.21 -6.77
CA PRO A 96 -2.75 6.73 -7.96
C PRO A 96 -1.78 5.57 -7.69
N ASN A 97 -1.13 5.55 -6.52
CA ASN A 97 -0.22 4.46 -6.15
C ASN A 97 -0.98 3.12 -5.98
N LEU A 98 -2.19 3.16 -5.43
CA LEU A 98 -3.06 1.98 -5.35
C LEU A 98 -3.48 1.54 -6.76
N ALA A 99 -3.89 2.48 -7.61
CA ALA A 99 -4.28 2.18 -8.99
C ALA A 99 -3.15 1.49 -9.76
N SER A 100 -1.94 2.05 -9.67
CA SER A 100 -0.73 1.47 -10.26
C SER A 100 -0.43 0.07 -9.71
N ALA A 101 -0.58 -0.13 -8.40
CA ALA A 101 -0.37 -1.44 -7.79
C ALA A 101 -1.40 -2.48 -8.26
N VAL A 102 -2.67 -2.12 -8.37
CA VAL A 102 -3.74 -3.01 -8.81
C VAL A 102 -3.58 -3.37 -10.29
N GLN A 103 -3.27 -2.38 -11.14
CA GLN A 103 -3.12 -2.57 -12.59
C GLN A 103 -1.80 -3.27 -12.95
N GLY A 104 -0.78 -3.12 -12.11
CA GLY A 104 0.53 -3.73 -12.30
C GLY A 104 0.61 -5.21 -11.94
N GLN A 105 -0.46 -5.82 -11.42
CA GLN A 105 -0.46 -7.25 -11.09
C GLN A 105 -0.10 -8.08 -12.33
N GLU A 106 0.76 -9.08 -12.13
CA GLU A 106 1.30 -10.04 -13.11
C GLU A 106 2.13 -9.43 -14.25
N HIS A 107 2.14 -8.11 -14.41
CA HIS A 107 2.79 -7.40 -15.52
C HIS A 107 3.94 -6.50 -15.09
N ALA A 108 3.83 -5.84 -13.93
CA ALA A 108 4.83 -4.91 -13.45
C ALA A 108 6.09 -5.65 -12.99
N ARG A 109 7.24 -5.20 -13.51
CA ARG A 109 8.57 -5.65 -13.08
C ARG A 109 8.95 -4.95 -11.78
N MET A 110 8.81 -5.66 -10.68
CA MET A 110 9.28 -5.22 -9.36
C MET A 110 10.74 -5.58 -9.17
N ALA A 111 11.42 -4.85 -8.29
CA ALA A 111 12.79 -5.10 -7.90
C ALA A 111 12.90 -5.10 -6.37
N MET A 112 13.61 -6.08 -5.81
CA MET A 112 13.84 -6.18 -4.37
C MET A 112 15.33 -6.45 -4.11
N PRO A 113 16.01 -5.56 -3.37
CA PRO A 113 17.35 -5.82 -2.84
C PRO A 113 17.32 -7.00 -1.86
N MET A 114 18.33 -7.85 -1.97
CA MET A 114 18.48 -9.04 -1.17
C MET A 114 19.86 -9.09 -0.56
N ALA A 115 19.95 -9.45 0.72
CA ALA A 115 21.18 -9.77 1.41
C ALA A 115 21.24 -11.28 1.67
N LEU A 116 22.42 -11.88 1.56
CA LEU A 116 22.65 -13.26 1.94
C LEU A 116 22.86 -13.33 3.46
N ALA A 117 21.94 -13.97 4.16
CA ALA A 117 22.03 -14.22 5.60
C ALA A 117 21.72 -15.69 5.88
N ASP A 118 22.58 -16.33 6.67
CA ASP A 118 22.46 -17.75 7.04
C ASP A 118 22.32 -18.71 5.83
N GLY A 119 22.99 -18.39 4.72
CA GLY A 119 22.94 -19.19 3.49
C GLY A 119 21.67 -19.00 2.66
N HIS A 120 20.79 -18.06 3.04
CA HIS A 120 19.54 -17.77 2.33
C HIS A 120 19.47 -16.30 1.92
N TRP A 121 18.92 -16.04 0.73
CA TRP A 121 18.62 -14.67 0.30
C TRP A 121 17.41 -14.14 1.06
N GLN A 122 17.61 -13.07 1.81
CA GLN A 122 16.59 -12.37 2.56
C GLN A 122 16.45 -10.94 2.05
N ARG A 123 15.27 -10.33 2.23
CA ARG A 123 15.10 -8.92 1.91
C ARG A 123 16.04 -8.11 2.79
N GLU A 124 16.81 -7.22 2.17
CA GLU A 124 17.67 -6.24 2.87
C GLU A 124 16.86 -5.38 3.86
#